data_AF-A0A972BWP6-F1
#
_entry.id   AF-A0A972BWP6-F1
#
_cell.length_a   1.000
_cell.length_b   1.000
_cell.length_c   1.000
_cell.angle_alpha   90.00
_cell.angle_beta   90.00
_cell.angle_gamma   90.00
#
_symmetry.space_group_name_H-M   'P 1'
#
loop_
_entity.id
_entity.type
_entity.pdbx_description
1 polymer ?
#
loop_
_entity_poly.entity_id
_entity_poly.type
_entity_poly.pdbx_seq_one_letter_code
_entity_poly.pdbx_strand_id
1 'polypeptide(L)'
;MAIRSLKKGQMFMAREIGIYVNNWIFGNASLTDVISRVSKIGFDGIELVGEPAVYDGAEVKKLVEDHGLDVISICGMHPGPEPGDLRLLSHPDAAEREKAIDYVKACVDLAVETGARSVLVVPSLVGQPDVLTSKEEDIQRAIESLQKAAGYAEENKIILTIEPINRYEVGLVNSIDDALAMAKEVD
;
A
#
# COMPACT_ATOMS: atom_id res chain seq x y z
N MET A 1 0.13 13.16 -24.86
CA MET A 1 0.92 12.04 -25.42
C MET A 1 2.39 12.45 -25.39
N ALA A 2 3.08 12.14 -24.29
CA ALA A 2 4.46 12.59 -24.08
C ALA A 2 5.43 11.56 -24.68
N ILE A 3 6.16 11.95 -25.72
CA ILE A 3 7.19 11.13 -26.34
C ILE A 3 8.44 11.25 -25.47
N ARG A 4 8.77 10.23 -24.68
CA ARG A 4 10.10 10.11 -24.05
C ARG A 4 11.11 9.69 -25.12
N SER A 5 12.26 10.36 -25.18
CA SER A 5 13.36 10.09 -26.13
C SER A 5 13.95 8.68 -25.91
N LEU A 6 13.98 7.85 -26.96
CA LEU A 6 14.41 6.45 -26.91
C LEU A 6 15.72 6.20 -27.69
N LYS A 7 16.58 5.33 -27.15
CA LYS A 7 17.72 4.73 -27.88
C LYS A 7 17.21 3.81 -29.00
N LYS A 8 17.86 3.85 -30.17
CA LYS A 8 17.50 3.08 -31.37
C LYS A 8 17.43 1.56 -31.07
N GLY A 9 16.27 0.93 -31.26
CA GLY A 9 16.20 -0.53 -31.45
C GLY A 9 14.92 -1.25 -31.00
N GLN A 10 14.17 -0.72 -30.04
CA GLN A 10 12.91 -1.34 -29.59
C GLN A 10 11.86 -0.25 -29.37
N MET A 11 10.89 -0.20 -30.28
CA MET A 11 9.71 0.65 -30.15
C MET A 11 8.66 -0.15 -29.38
N PHE A 12 8.72 -0.11 -28.04
CA PHE A 12 7.56 -0.51 -27.25
C PHE A 12 6.54 0.62 -27.35
N MET A 13 5.38 0.34 -27.97
CA MET A 13 4.27 1.29 -27.93
C MET A 13 3.88 1.51 -26.47
N ALA A 14 3.76 2.77 -26.06
CA ALA A 14 3.24 3.11 -24.74
C ALA A 14 1.87 2.43 -24.58
N ARG A 15 1.75 1.53 -23.61
CA ARG A 15 0.51 0.84 -23.32
C ARG A 15 -0.49 1.83 -22.73
N GLU A 16 -1.77 1.63 -23.02
CA GLU A 16 -2.86 2.41 -22.44
C GLU A 16 -3.04 2.12 -20.94
N ILE A 17 -2.62 0.92 -20.51
CA ILE A 17 -2.69 0.44 -19.13
C ILE A 17 -1.25 0.11 -18.67
N GLY A 18 -0.83 0.70 -17.55
CA GLY A 18 0.42 0.35 -16.89
C GLY A 18 0.30 -1.00 -16.15
N ILE A 19 1.33 -1.83 -16.26
CA ILE A 19 1.41 -3.14 -15.65
C ILE A 19 2.42 -3.10 -14.52
N TYR A 20 1.96 -3.41 -13.32
CA TYR A 20 2.72 -3.35 -12.08
C TYR A 20 2.71 -4.71 -11.40
N VAL A 21 3.72 -4.97 -10.58
CA VAL A 21 3.81 -6.17 -9.76
C VAL A 21 4.27 -5.83 -8.36
N ASN A 22 3.65 -6.44 -7.35
CA ASN A 22 4.11 -6.28 -5.98
C ASN A 22 5.44 -7.02 -5.75
N ASN A 23 6.40 -6.37 -5.12
CA ASN A 23 7.72 -6.96 -4.88
C ASN A 23 7.70 -8.14 -3.88
N TRP A 24 6.71 -8.30 -3.00
CA TRP A 24 6.65 -9.44 -2.07
C TRP A 24 6.47 -10.80 -2.77
N ILE A 25 5.90 -10.82 -3.98
CA ILE A 25 5.68 -12.04 -4.78
C ILE A 25 7.01 -12.77 -5.07
N PHE A 26 8.14 -12.05 -5.03
CA PHE A 26 9.46 -12.60 -5.27
C PHE A 26 10.12 -13.21 -4.02
N GLY A 27 9.42 -13.27 -2.88
CA GLY A 27 9.89 -13.84 -1.63
C GLY A 27 11.14 -13.11 -1.11
N ASN A 28 12.19 -13.88 -0.78
CA ASN A 28 13.41 -13.33 -0.18
C ASN A 28 14.40 -12.70 -1.18
N ALA A 29 13.98 -12.43 -2.42
CA ALA A 29 14.83 -11.75 -3.39
C ALA A 29 15.11 -10.32 -2.93
N SER A 30 16.34 -9.84 -3.15
CA SER A 30 16.66 -8.45 -2.86
C SER A 30 15.84 -7.50 -3.75
N LEU A 31 15.54 -6.29 -3.27
CA LEU A 31 14.79 -5.31 -4.06
C LEU A 31 15.51 -4.99 -5.39
N THR A 32 16.84 -4.93 -5.39
CA THR A 32 17.65 -4.76 -6.59
C THR A 32 17.46 -5.90 -7.60
N ASP A 33 17.42 -7.16 -7.14
CA ASP A 33 17.17 -8.30 -8.02
C ASP A 33 15.74 -8.27 -8.58
N VAL A 34 14.76 -7.92 -7.76
CA VAL A 34 13.36 -7.76 -8.18
C VAL A 34 13.27 -6.69 -9.28
N ILE A 35 13.78 -5.48 -9.03
CA ILE A 35 13.76 -4.37 -9.99
C ILE A 35 14.46 -4.75 -11.30
N SER A 36 15.62 -5.42 -11.23
CA SER A 36 16.32 -5.91 -12.43
C SER A 36 15.48 -6.91 -13.24
N ARG A 37 14.76 -7.82 -12.57
CA ARG A 37 13.89 -8.82 -13.23
C ARG A 37 12.65 -8.17 -13.82
N VAL A 38 11.96 -7.33 -13.04
CA VAL A 38 10.73 -6.62 -13.43
C VAL A 38 10.97 -5.76 -14.67
N SER A 39 12.07 -5.00 -14.69
CA SER A 39 12.49 -4.20 -15.85
C SER A 39 12.73 -5.06 -17.09
N LYS A 40 13.44 -6.19 -16.96
CA LYS A 40 13.71 -7.12 -18.08
C LYS A 40 12.46 -7.81 -18.63
N ILE A 41 11.45 -8.06 -17.79
CA ILE A 41 10.18 -8.68 -18.20
C ILE A 41 9.30 -7.66 -18.96
N GLY A 42 9.46 -6.35 -18.70
CA GLY A 42 8.69 -5.29 -19.35
C GLY A 42 7.43 -4.89 -18.59
N PHE A 43 7.49 -4.94 -17.26
CA PHE A 43 6.57 -4.21 -16.39
C PHE A 43 6.91 -2.72 -16.41
N ASP A 44 5.93 -1.90 -16.06
CA ASP A 44 6.07 -0.45 -15.95
C ASP A 44 6.61 -0.01 -14.58
N GLY A 45 6.41 -0.85 -13.55
CA GLY A 45 6.95 -0.59 -12.22
C GLY A 45 6.61 -1.65 -11.19
N ILE A 46 6.72 -1.27 -9.92
CA ILE A 46 6.37 -2.11 -8.77
C ILE A 46 5.30 -1.47 -7.90
N GLU A 47 4.56 -2.31 -7.19
CA GLU A 47 4.00 -1.93 -5.90
C GLU A 47 5.01 -2.33 -4.82
N LEU A 48 5.34 -1.41 -3.93
CA LEU A 48 6.34 -1.63 -2.89
C LEU A 48 5.66 -2.06 -1.58
N VAL A 49 6.16 -3.12 -0.96
CA VAL A 49 5.79 -3.52 0.40
C VAL A 49 5.93 -2.36 1.38
N GLY A 50 4.90 -2.12 2.20
CA GLY A 50 4.87 -1.07 3.21
C GLY A 50 5.68 -1.43 4.45
N GLU A 51 7.02 -1.40 4.35
CA GLU A 51 7.93 -1.53 5.48
C GLU A 51 8.86 -0.30 5.57
N PRO A 52 8.36 0.85 6.08
CA PRO A 52 9.13 2.10 6.13
C PRO A 52 10.41 2.03 6.97
N ALA A 53 10.52 1.07 7.90
CA ALA A 53 11.73 0.86 8.68
C ALA A 53 12.83 0.09 7.90
N VAL A 54 12.46 -0.57 6.80
CA VAL A 54 13.37 -1.40 5.97
C VAL A 54 13.89 -0.63 4.76
N TYR A 55 13.07 0.26 4.21
CA TYR A 55 13.38 0.98 2.97
C TYR A 55 13.86 2.41 3.24
N ASP A 56 14.95 2.81 2.59
CA ASP A 56 15.24 4.22 2.34
C ASP A 56 14.51 4.63 1.06
N GLY A 57 13.49 5.48 1.16
CA GLY A 57 12.63 5.83 0.04
C GLY A 57 13.37 6.54 -1.10
N ALA A 58 14.42 7.31 -0.79
CA ALA A 58 15.24 7.99 -1.79
C ALA A 58 16.10 6.99 -2.58
N GLU A 59 16.68 5.99 -1.90
CA GLU A 59 17.41 4.92 -2.56
C GLU A 59 16.49 4.07 -3.44
N VAL A 60 15.28 3.73 -2.96
CA VAL A 60 14.28 2.99 -3.74
C VAL A 60 13.88 3.75 -4.99
N LYS A 61 13.56 5.05 -4.85
CA LYS A 61 13.20 5.91 -5.98
C LYS A 61 14.29 5.93 -7.04
N LYS A 62 15.54 6.15 -6.62
CA LYS A 62 16.67 6.16 -7.54
C LYS A 62 16.80 4.82 -8.26
N LEU A 63 16.66 3.72 -7.54
CA LEU A 63 16.81 2.37 -8.08
C LEU A 63 15.76 2.03 -9.14
N VAL A 64 14.48 2.39 -8.93
CA VAL A 64 13.44 2.19 -9.94
C VAL A 64 13.66 3.10 -11.16
N GLU A 65 14.01 4.38 -10.95
CA GLU A 65 14.24 5.34 -12.03
C GLU A 65 15.44 4.95 -12.92
N ASP A 66 16.53 4.45 -12.32
CA ASP A 66 17.71 3.93 -13.04
C ASP A 66 17.34 2.76 -13.99
N HIS A 67 16.25 2.04 -13.70
CA HIS A 67 15.74 0.92 -14.50
C HIS A 67 14.55 1.28 -15.39
N GLY A 68 14.18 2.58 -15.45
CA GLY A 68 13.04 3.06 -16.23
C GLY A 68 11.69 2.62 -15.67
N LEU A 69 11.63 2.33 -14.37
CA LEU A 69 10.44 1.91 -13.62
C LEU A 69 9.97 3.02 -12.66
N ASP A 70 8.75 2.90 -12.15
CA ASP A 70 8.26 3.70 -11.02
C ASP A 70 7.64 2.82 -9.90
N VAL A 71 7.36 3.44 -8.75
CA VAL A 71 6.57 2.83 -7.67
C VAL A 71 5.15 3.36 -7.80
N ILE A 72 4.17 2.49 -8.03
CA ILE A 72 2.78 2.93 -8.21
C ILE A 72 2.07 3.17 -6.88
N SER A 73 2.28 2.28 -5.92
CA SER A 73 1.64 2.28 -4.60
C SER A 73 2.56 1.65 -3.56
N ILE A 74 2.28 1.99 -2.30
CA ILE A 74 2.78 1.26 -1.13
C ILE A 74 1.70 0.28 -0.68
N CYS A 75 2.04 -1.00 -0.54
CA CYS A 75 1.17 -2.05 -0.06
C CYS A 75 1.26 -2.13 1.47
N GLY A 76 0.30 -1.54 2.18
CA GLY A 76 0.24 -1.63 3.64
C GLY A 76 0.06 -3.08 4.10
N MET A 77 0.88 -3.49 5.05
CA MET A 77 0.87 -4.84 5.62
C MET A 77 0.06 -4.83 6.91
N HIS A 78 -0.96 -5.69 6.98
CA HIS A 78 -1.84 -5.82 8.14
C HIS A 78 -2.11 -7.31 8.39
N PRO A 79 -1.45 -7.99 9.35
CA PRO A 79 -0.44 -7.49 10.29
C PRO A 79 0.94 -7.30 9.65
N GLY A 80 1.89 -6.81 10.44
CA GLY A 80 3.31 -6.81 10.10
C GLY A 80 3.96 -8.20 10.19
N PRO A 81 5.25 -8.30 9.84
CA PRO A 81 5.96 -9.57 9.74
C PRO A 81 6.31 -10.19 11.10
N GLU A 82 6.39 -9.37 12.15
CA GLU A 82 6.82 -9.80 13.48
C GLU A 82 5.63 -10.17 14.39
N PRO A 83 5.78 -11.18 15.28
CA PRO A 83 4.75 -11.50 16.27
C PRO A 83 4.40 -10.29 17.15
N GLY A 84 3.12 -9.93 17.18
CA GLY A 84 2.61 -8.79 17.94
C GLY A 84 2.64 -7.45 17.20
N ASP A 85 3.17 -7.39 15.97
CA ASP A 85 3.04 -6.23 15.09
C ASP A 85 1.67 -6.23 14.41
N LEU A 86 0.64 -5.81 15.14
CA LEU A 86 -0.75 -5.96 14.69
C LEU A 86 -1.11 -5.05 13.53
N ARG A 87 -0.63 -3.80 13.53
CA ARG A 87 -1.00 -2.76 12.55
C ARG A 87 -2.53 -2.65 12.35
N LEU A 88 -3.30 -2.91 13.41
CA LEU A 88 -4.74 -3.08 13.34
C LEU A 88 -5.50 -1.77 13.64
N LEU A 89 -6.11 -1.19 12.61
CA LEU A 89 -6.85 0.07 12.71
C LEU A 89 -8.18 -0.04 13.49
N SER A 90 -8.71 -1.25 13.67
CA SER A 90 -9.98 -1.51 14.37
C SER A 90 -9.80 -2.03 15.80
N HIS A 91 -8.57 -2.06 16.33
CA HIS A 91 -8.27 -2.66 17.64
C HIS A 91 -9.05 -1.96 18.79
N PRO A 92 -9.59 -2.68 19.79
CA PRO A 92 -10.36 -2.06 20.89
C PRO A 92 -9.51 -1.15 21.79
N ASP A 93 -8.25 -1.49 22.02
CA ASP A 93 -7.28 -0.62 22.71
C ASP A 93 -6.87 0.56 21.81
N ALA A 94 -7.05 1.78 22.31
CA ALA A 94 -6.69 3.00 21.61
C ALA A 94 -5.18 3.15 21.38
N ALA A 95 -4.33 2.61 22.26
CA ALA A 95 -2.88 2.65 22.09
C ALA A 95 -2.42 1.81 20.90
N GLU A 96 -3.04 0.65 20.66
CA GLU A 96 -2.76 -0.19 19.48
C GLU A 96 -3.28 0.46 18.20
N ARG A 97 -4.42 1.17 18.25
CA ARG A 97 -4.90 1.95 17.10
C ARG A 97 -3.95 3.08 16.74
N GLU A 98 -3.41 3.79 17.74
CA GLU A 98 -2.46 4.87 17.48
C GLU A 98 -1.18 4.35 16.80
N LYS A 99 -0.65 3.19 17.21
CA LYS A 99 0.46 2.52 16.51
C LYS A 99 0.11 2.20 15.06
N ALA A 100 -1.09 1.69 14.80
CA ALA A 100 -1.54 1.38 13.44
C ALA A 100 -1.67 2.65 12.57
N ILE A 101 -2.16 3.74 13.15
CA ILE A 101 -2.25 5.05 12.48
C ILE A 101 -0.85 5.57 12.16
N ASP A 102 0.08 5.52 13.11
CA ASP A 102 1.47 5.95 12.92
C ASP A 102 2.18 5.11 11.85
N TYR A 103 1.91 3.81 11.80
CA TYR A 103 2.38 2.94 10.72
C TYR A 103 1.86 3.39 9.34
N VAL A 104 0.56 3.70 9.21
CA VAL A 104 -0.01 4.19 7.95
C VAL A 104 0.62 5.54 7.56
N LYS A 105 0.85 6.46 8.52
CA LYS A 105 1.56 7.72 8.25
C LYS A 105 2.99 7.49 7.78
N ALA A 106 3.72 6.56 8.38
CA ALA A 106 5.06 6.19 7.91
C ALA A 106 5.03 5.58 6.49
N CYS A 107 3.97 4.86 6.12
CA CYS A 107 3.78 4.42 4.74
C CYS A 107 3.46 5.58 3.79
N VAL A 108 2.76 6.61 4.26
CA VAL A 108 2.55 7.86 3.51
C VAL A 108 3.89 8.57 3.27
N ASP A 109 4.75 8.67 4.28
CA ASP A 109 6.10 9.23 4.13
C ASP A 109 6.91 8.46 3.08
N LEU A 110 6.91 7.13 3.18
CA LEU A 110 7.58 6.27 2.19
C LEU A 110 6.99 6.47 0.78
N ALA A 111 5.66 6.65 0.66
CA ALA A 111 5.03 6.93 -0.62
C ALA A 111 5.52 8.27 -1.22
N VAL A 112 5.62 9.32 -0.39
CA VAL A 112 6.16 10.63 -0.81
C VAL A 112 7.60 10.50 -1.30
N GLU A 113 8.44 9.82 -0.52
CA GLU A 113 9.87 9.66 -0.85
C GLU A 113 10.08 8.84 -2.13
N THR A 114 9.32 7.76 -2.30
CA THR A 114 9.41 6.89 -3.47
C THR A 114 8.72 7.48 -4.72
N GLY A 115 7.83 8.47 -4.53
CA GLY A 115 7.01 9.05 -5.60
C GLY A 115 5.76 8.23 -5.92
N ALA A 116 5.36 7.31 -5.05
CA ALA A 116 4.11 6.57 -5.18
C ALA A 116 2.89 7.49 -5.02
N ARG A 117 1.79 7.14 -5.68
CA ARG A 117 0.56 7.97 -5.64
C ARG A 117 -0.39 7.62 -4.50
N SER A 118 -0.26 6.41 -3.95
CA SER A 118 -1.22 5.88 -3.00
C SER A 118 -0.61 4.88 -2.02
N VAL A 119 -1.26 4.73 -0.87
CA VAL A 119 -0.99 3.71 0.14
C VAL A 119 -2.25 2.85 0.27
N LEU A 120 -2.10 1.55 0.05
CA LEU A 120 -3.15 0.58 0.29
C LEU A 120 -3.23 0.24 1.77
N VAL A 121 -4.45 0.19 2.31
CA VAL A 121 -4.71 -0.13 3.71
C VAL A 121 -5.80 -1.20 3.83
N VAL A 122 -5.64 -2.08 4.81
CA VAL A 122 -6.67 -3.04 5.22
C VAL A 122 -7.07 -2.68 6.67
N PRO A 123 -8.33 -2.30 6.93
CA PRO A 123 -8.74 -1.85 8.27
C PRO A 123 -8.77 -2.95 9.35
N SER A 124 -8.64 -4.21 8.92
CA SER A 124 -8.53 -5.42 9.75
C SER A 124 -7.26 -6.21 9.43
N LEU A 125 -7.09 -7.37 10.05
CA LEU A 125 -5.98 -8.26 9.77
C LEU A 125 -6.28 -9.16 8.56
N VAL A 126 -5.31 -9.30 7.66
CA VAL A 126 -5.33 -10.22 6.52
C VAL A 126 -4.97 -11.64 7.00
N GLY A 127 -5.71 -12.64 6.53
CA GLY A 127 -5.62 -14.02 6.98
C GLY A 127 -6.26 -14.30 8.35
N GLN A 128 -6.92 -13.30 8.95
CA GLN A 128 -7.55 -13.38 10.27
C GLN A 128 -8.94 -12.72 10.19
N PRO A 129 -9.98 -13.46 9.73
CA PRO A 129 -11.29 -12.90 9.44
C PRO A 129 -12.15 -12.62 10.67
N ASP A 130 -11.67 -12.93 11.87
CA ASP A 130 -12.42 -12.75 13.11
C ASP A 130 -12.58 -11.25 13.46
N VAL A 131 -13.76 -10.89 13.95
CA VAL A 131 -14.04 -9.58 14.55
C VAL A 131 -13.67 -9.60 16.03
N LEU A 132 -13.16 -8.48 16.56
CA LEU A 132 -12.66 -8.41 17.94
C LEU A 132 -13.78 -8.14 18.95
N THR A 133 -14.76 -7.29 18.60
CA THR A 133 -15.96 -7.11 19.43
C THR A 133 -17.22 -7.40 18.63
N SER A 134 -17.61 -6.49 17.76
CA SER A 134 -18.71 -6.66 16.81
C SER A 134 -18.33 -5.97 15.51
N LYS A 135 -18.89 -6.43 14.38
CA LYS A 135 -18.56 -5.86 13.08
C LYS A 135 -18.83 -4.35 13.03
N GLU A 136 -19.91 -3.89 13.65
CA GLU A 136 -20.28 -2.47 13.71
C GLU A 136 -19.29 -1.63 14.53
N GLU A 137 -18.93 -2.09 15.73
CA GLU A 137 -17.95 -1.38 16.57
C GLU A 137 -16.54 -1.41 15.98
N ASP A 138 -16.12 -2.53 15.37
CA ASP A 138 -14.84 -2.65 14.70
C ASP A 138 -14.76 -1.71 13.48
N ILE A 139 -15.83 -1.62 12.69
CA ILE A 139 -15.94 -0.66 11.57
C ILE A 139 -15.84 0.78 12.08
N GLN A 140 -16.56 1.13 13.16
CA GLN A 140 -16.52 2.48 13.72
C GLN A 140 -15.09 2.86 14.17
N ARG A 141 -14.39 1.96 14.85
CA ARG A 141 -12.98 2.17 15.26
C ARG A 141 -12.04 2.30 14.06
N ALA A 142 -12.26 1.50 13.02
CA ALA A 142 -11.51 1.59 11.78
C ALA A 142 -11.71 2.96 11.11
N ILE A 143 -12.96 3.45 11.00
CA ILE A 143 -13.27 4.77 10.44
C ILE A 143 -12.54 5.87 11.22
N GLU A 144 -12.64 5.89 12.55
CA GLU A 144 -11.95 6.90 13.38
C GLU A 144 -10.43 6.92 13.17
N SER A 145 -9.83 5.74 13.01
CA SER A 145 -8.40 5.61 12.75
C SER A 145 -8.03 6.05 11.33
N LEU A 146 -8.84 5.68 10.35
CA LEU A 146 -8.67 6.07 8.96
C LEU A 146 -8.84 7.58 8.76
N GLN A 147 -9.78 8.24 9.44
CA GLN A 147 -9.94 9.70 9.39
C GLN A 147 -8.65 10.44 9.78
N LYS A 148 -7.99 10.00 10.86
CA LYS A 148 -6.71 10.56 11.30
C LYS A 148 -5.59 10.33 10.28
N ALA A 149 -5.50 9.11 9.75
CA ALA A 149 -4.47 8.76 8.76
C ALA A 149 -4.72 9.45 7.41
N ALA A 150 -5.98 9.57 6.99
CA ALA A 150 -6.42 10.20 5.76
C ALA A 150 -6.12 11.70 5.77
N GLY A 151 -6.35 12.40 6.89
CA GLY A 151 -5.96 13.81 7.01
C GLY A 151 -4.45 14.02 6.77
N TYR A 152 -3.60 13.13 7.31
CA TYR A 152 -2.17 13.18 7.07
C TYR A 152 -1.80 12.86 5.61
N ALA A 153 -2.47 11.87 5.02
CA ALA A 153 -2.28 11.51 3.62
C ALA A 153 -2.68 12.65 2.67
N GLU A 154 -3.79 13.34 2.96
CA GLU A 154 -4.27 14.49 2.20
C GLU A 154 -3.27 15.65 2.21
N GLU A 155 -2.73 16.01 3.40
CA GLU A 155 -1.70 17.03 3.55
C GLU A 155 -0.47 16.74 2.68
N ASN A 156 -0.14 15.45 2.51
CA ASN A 156 0.98 14.96 1.71
C ASN A 156 0.61 14.58 0.26
N LYS A 157 -0.65 14.79 -0.15
CA LYS A 157 -1.17 14.47 -1.49
C LYS A 157 -1.04 12.99 -1.88
N ILE A 158 -1.17 12.11 -0.90
CA ILE A 158 -1.20 10.66 -1.07
C ILE A 158 -2.64 10.16 -0.90
N ILE A 159 -3.06 9.28 -1.80
CA ILE A 159 -4.39 8.65 -1.73
C ILE A 159 -4.31 7.42 -0.82
N LEU A 160 -5.13 7.35 0.23
CA LEU A 160 -5.34 6.08 0.93
C LEU A 160 -6.39 5.24 0.17
N THR A 161 -6.07 3.99 -0.12
CA THR A 161 -6.98 3.07 -0.82
C THR A 161 -7.35 1.92 0.10
N ILE A 162 -8.64 1.79 0.42
CA ILE A 162 -9.16 0.68 1.23
C ILE A 162 -9.27 -0.57 0.34
N GLU A 163 -8.59 -1.65 0.71
CA GLU A 163 -8.66 -2.91 -0.04
C GLU A 163 -9.79 -3.82 0.49
N PRO A 164 -10.84 -4.09 -0.32
CA PRO A 164 -11.78 -5.15 0.00
C PRO A 164 -11.16 -6.52 -0.31
N ILE A 165 -11.17 -7.42 0.68
CA ILE A 165 -10.67 -8.79 0.52
C ILE A 165 -11.78 -9.77 0.86
N ASN A 166 -11.77 -10.94 0.22
CA ASN A 166 -12.78 -11.97 0.46
C ASN A 166 -12.94 -12.30 1.96
N ARG A 167 -14.16 -12.69 2.35
CA ARG A 167 -14.57 -12.92 3.76
C ARG A 167 -13.82 -14.03 4.50
N TYR A 168 -13.01 -14.83 3.82
CA TYR A 168 -12.18 -15.85 4.47
C TYR A 168 -10.84 -15.28 4.94
N GLU A 169 -10.45 -14.10 4.45
CA GLU A 169 -9.17 -13.47 4.76
C GLU A 169 -9.31 -12.23 5.65
N VAL A 170 -10.42 -11.48 5.54
CA VAL A 170 -10.64 -10.26 6.34
C VAL A 170 -12.08 -10.19 6.87
N GLY A 171 -12.25 -9.64 8.07
CA GLY A 171 -13.55 -9.61 8.76
C GLY A 171 -14.44 -8.40 8.43
N LEU A 172 -13.86 -7.28 8.01
CA LEU A 172 -14.58 -6.00 7.95
C LEU A 172 -15.07 -5.62 6.55
N VAL A 173 -14.14 -5.47 5.60
CA VAL A 173 -14.42 -4.93 4.26
C VAL A 173 -14.27 -6.04 3.22
N ASN A 174 -15.39 -6.53 2.68
CA ASN A 174 -15.40 -7.72 1.82
C ASN A 174 -15.88 -7.49 0.39
N SER A 175 -16.30 -6.27 0.09
CA SER A 175 -16.82 -5.88 -1.21
C SER A 175 -16.45 -4.43 -1.53
N ILE A 176 -16.56 -4.07 -2.82
CA ILE A 176 -16.41 -2.68 -3.24
C ILE A 176 -17.44 -1.79 -2.55
N ASP A 177 -18.67 -2.28 -2.35
CA ASP A 177 -19.72 -1.53 -1.67
C ASP A 177 -19.35 -1.23 -0.20
N ASP A 178 -18.76 -2.20 0.51
CA ASP A 178 -18.25 -1.97 1.87
C ASP A 178 -17.13 -0.93 1.89
N ALA A 179 -16.19 -1.01 0.94
CA ALA A 179 -15.08 -0.07 0.84
C ALA A 179 -15.57 1.35 0.53
N LEU A 180 -16.55 1.49 -0.37
CA LEU A 180 -17.18 2.77 -0.71
C LEU A 180 -17.99 3.34 0.46
N ALA A 181 -18.70 2.49 1.21
CA ALA A 181 -19.43 2.92 2.41
C ALA A 181 -18.46 3.45 3.47
N MET A 182 -17.37 2.73 3.73
CA MET A 182 -16.34 3.16 4.68
C MET A 182 -15.65 4.46 4.22
N ALA A 183 -15.26 4.56 2.94
CA ALA A 183 -14.61 5.75 2.41
C ALA A 183 -15.47 7.02 2.57
N LYS A 184 -16.79 6.91 2.37
CA LYS A 184 -17.72 8.05 2.56
C LYS A 184 -17.84 8.55 3.99
N GLU A 185 -17.61 7.69 4.98
CA GLU A 185 -17.63 8.06 6.39
C GLU A 185 -16.27 8.63 6.86
N VAL A 186 -15.20 8.38 6.09
CA VAL A 186 -13.86 8.94 6.32
C VAL A 186 -13.73 10.36 5.73
N ASP A 187 -14.42 10.63 4.60
CA ASP A 187 -14.47 11.92 3.87
C ASP A 187 -14.99 13.11 4.70
#